data_AF-A0A376EB80-F1
#
_entry.id   AF-A0A376EB80-F1
#
_cell.length_a   1.000
_cell.length_b   1.000
_cell.length_c   1.000
_cell.angle_alpha   90.00
_cell.angle_beta   90.00
_cell.angle_gamma   90.00
#
_symmetry.space_group_name_H-M   'P 1'
#
loop_
_entity.id
_entity.type
_entity.pdbx_description
1 polymer ?
#
loop_
_entity_poly.entity_id
_entity_poly.type
_entity_poly.pdbx_seq_one_letter_code
_entity_poly.pdbx_strand_id
1 'polypeptide(L)' 'MITQSYLTDLTYKINGACIEVHKILGAGLLESVYHKCLEEEFRLRNINFQSELKVPVVYKGKEIKCDFFL' A
#
# COMPACT_ATOMS: atom_id res chain seq x y z
N MET A 1 13.34 5.50 19.51
CA MET A 1 14.34 4.81 18.69
C MET A 1 13.65 3.61 18.05
N ILE A 2 13.78 3.41 16.74
CA ILE A 2 13.20 2.23 16.09
C ILE A 2 14.00 1.00 16.55
N THR A 3 13.33 -0.01 17.10
CA THR A 3 13.97 -1.24 17.60
C THR A 3 13.71 -2.41 16.66
N GLN A 4 14.57 -3.42 16.70
CA GLN A 4 14.39 -4.65 15.92
C GLN A 4 13.06 -5.36 16.26
N SER A 5 12.70 -5.39 17.55
CA SER A 5 11.44 -5.98 18.01
C SER A 5 10.22 -5.25 17.44
N TYR A 6 10.26 -3.91 17.40
CA TYR A 6 9.20 -3.10 16.80
C TYR A 6 9.05 -3.40 15.29
N LEU A 7 10.15 -3.45 14.54
CA LEU A 7 10.11 -3.77 13.11
C LEU A 7 9.58 -5.18 12.85
N THR A 8 9.92 -6.13 13.73
CA THR A 8 9.44 -7.51 13.64
C THR A 8 7.93 -7.56 13.84
N ASP A 9 7.41 -6.94 14.90
CA ASP A 9 5.95 -6.84 15.15
C ASP A 9 5.21 -6.19 13.98
N LEU A 10 5.71 -5.06 13.48
CA LEU A 10 5.12 -4.37 12.33
C LEU A 10 5.10 -5.25 11.08
N THR A 11 6.19 -5.97 10.81
CA THR A 11 6.29 -6.90 9.68
C THR A 11 5.26 -8.02 9.79
N TYR A 12 5.07 -8.60 10.98
CA TYR A 12 4.03 -9.62 11.21
C TYR A 12 2.63 -9.07 10.95
N LYS A 13 2.34 -7.85 11.39
CA LYS A 13 1.05 -7.18 11.16
C LYS A 13 0.78 -6.95 9.67
N ILE A 14 1.77 -6.46 8.94
CA ILE A 14 1.68 -6.21 7.49
C ILE A 14 1.49 -7.54 6.74
N ASN A 15 2.29 -8.57 7.04
CA ASN A 15 2.13 -9.88 6.42
C ASN A 15 0.74 -10.48 6.69
N GLY A 16 0.25 -10.35 7.92
CA GLY A 16 -1.10 -10.78 8.28
C GLY A 16 -2.19 -10.07 7.47
N ALA A 17 -2.04 -8.77 7.21
CA ALA A 17 -2.97 -8.02 6.37
C ALA A 17 -2.95 -8.52 4.92
N CYS A 18 -1.77 -8.72 4.32
CA CYS A 18 -1.65 -9.25 2.97
C CYS A 18 -2.25 -10.64 2.83
N ILE A 19 -2.05 -11.51 3.83
CA ILE A 19 -2.61 -12.85 3.86
C ILE A 19 -4.14 -12.81 3.92
N GLU A 20 -4.72 -11.95 4.76
CA GLU A 20 -6.18 -11.83 4.88
C GLU A 20 -6.81 -11.34 3.58
N VAL A 21 -6.25 -10.29 2.98
CA VAL A 21 -6.69 -9.76 1.69
C VAL A 21 -6.64 -10.86 0.63
N HIS A 22 -5.55 -11.63 0.55
CA HIS A 22 -5.43 -12.73 -0.39
C HIS A 22 -6.41 -13.89 -0.12
N LYS A 23 -6.66 -14.22 1.17
CA LYS A 23 -7.64 -15.26 1.54
C LYS A 23 -9.06 -14.90 1.13
N ILE A 24 -9.45 -13.63 1.26
CA ILE A 24 -10.80 -13.17 0.94
C ILE A 24 -11.00 -13.01 -0.58
N LEU A 25 -10.02 -12.44 -1.28
CA LEU A 25 -10.14 -12.13 -2.71
C LEU A 25 -9.73 -13.28 -3.64
N GLY A 26 -8.83 -14.16 -3.18
CA GLY A 26 -8.19 -15.16 -4.04
C GLY A 26 -7.14 -14.54 -4.98
N ALA A 27 -6.77 -15.28 -6.03
CA ALA A 27 -5.80 -14.88 -7.05
C ALA A 27 -6.48 -14.47 -8.37
N GLY A 28 -5.81 -13.64 -9.17
CA GLY A 28 -6.24 -13.33 -10.55
C GLY A 28 -6.93 -11.97 -10.75
N LEU A 29 -6.92 -11.11 -9.73
CA LEU A 29 -7.44 -9.74 -9.83
C LEU A 29 -6.35 -8.74 -10.23
N LEU A 30 -6.78 -7.53 -10.61
CA LEU A 30 -5.88 -6.43 -10.89
C LEU A 30 -5.20 -5.92 -9.61
N GLU A 31 -3.97 -5.44 -9.76
CA GLU A 31 -3.20 -4.83 -8.66
C GLU A 31 -4.00 -3.71 -7.96
N SER A 32 -4.71 -2.87 -8.72
CA SER A 32 -5.52 -1.78 -8.18
C SER A 32 -6.59 -2.25 -7.19
N VAL A 33 -7.12 -3.47 -7.36
CA VAL A 33 -8.10 -4.07 -6.45
C VAL A 33 -7.40 -4.48 -5.16
N TYR A 34 -6.27 -5.19 -5.26
CA TYR A 34 -5.49 -5.57 -4.06
C TYR A 34 -5.00 -4.36 -3.29
N HIS A 35 -4.56 -3.30 -3.99
CA HIS A 35 -4.14 -2.05 -3.37
C HIS A 35 -5.26 -1.45 -2.53
N LYS A 36 -6.45 -1.21 -3.12
CA LYS A 36 -7.60 -0.64 -2.41
C LYS A 36 -8.06 -1.50 -1.22
N CYS A 37 -8.01 -2.83 -1.35
CA CYS A 37 -8.34 -3.72 -0.25
C CYS A 37 -7.29 -3.71 0.87
N LEU A 38 -6.00 -3.59 0.53
CA LEU A 38 -4.93 -3.44 1.52
C LEU A 38 -5.01 -2.10 2.25
N GLU A 39 -5.36 -1.02 1.56
CA GLU A 39 -5.59 0.28 2.21
C GLU A 39 -6.67 0.16 3.30
N GLU A 40 -7.78 -0.51 3.00
CA GLU A 40 -8.86 -0.69 3.98
C GLU A 40 -8.45 -1.61 5.13
N GLU A 41 -7.73 -2.70 4.84
CA GLU A 41 -7.23 -3.61 5.86
C GLU A 41 -6.21 -2.92 6.80
N PHE A 42 -5.35 -2.06 6.27
CA PHE A 42 -4.45 -1.25 7.08
C PHE A 42 -5.20 -0.25 7.96
N ARG A 43 -6.30 0.35 7.47
CA ARG A 43 -7.17 1.20 8.32
C ARG A 43 -7.83 0.41 9.45
N LEU A 44 -8.38 -0.78 9.16
CA LEU A 44 -9.00 -1.65 10.17
C LEU A 44 -7.99 -2.05 11.26
N ARG A 45 -6.76 -2.34 10.86
CA ARG A 45 -5.66 -2.73 11.76
C ARG A 45 -4.93 -1.55 12.40
N ASN A 46 -5.37 -0.32 12.15
CA ASN A 46 -4.75 0.92 12.66
C ASN A 46 -3.25 1.00 12.33
N ILE A 47 -2.86 0.55 11.13
CA ILE A 47 -1.50 0.67 10.60
C ILE A 47 -1.42 1.98 9.85
N ASN A 48 -0.45 2.83 10.20
CA ASN A 48 -0.20 4.06 9.45
C ASN A 48 0.42 3.73 8.10
N PHE A 49 -0.22 4.18 7.03
CA PHE A 49 0.28 4.06 5.66
C PHE A 49 0.04 5.37 4.90
N GLN A 50 0.74 5.52 3.78
CA GLN A 50 0.45 6.51 2.75
C GLN A 50 0.26 5.74 1.46
N SER A 51 -0.82 6.05 0.76
CA SER A 51 -1.15 5.50 -0.55
C SER A 51 -1.22 6.62 -1.58
N GLU A 52 -1.06 6.24 -2.84
CA GLU A 52 -1.26 7.13 -3.99
C GLU A 52 -0.37 8.40 -3.92
N LEU A 53 0.93 8.23 -3.69
CA LEU A 53 1.86 9.36 -3.64
C LEU A 53 2.01 9.95 -5.04
N LYS A 54 1.42 11.13 -5.25
CA LYS A 54 1.49 11.84 -6.55
C LYS A 54 2.93 12.14 -6.92
N VAL A 55 3.35 11.60 -8.06
CA VAL A 55 4.67 11.86 -8.62
C VAL A 55 4.55 12.88 -9.74
N PRO A 56 5.26 14.01 -9.68
CA PRO A 56 5.26 14.97 -10.77
C PRO A 56 5.93 14.36 -12.01
N VAL A 57 5.19 14.26 -13.10
CA VAL A 57 5.74 13.80 -14.39
C VAL A 57 6.15 15.00 -15.22
N VAL A 58 7.45 15.13 -15.47
CA VAL A 58 8.00 16.18 -16.33
C VAL A 58 8.29 15.60 -17.70
N TYR A 59 7.59 16.07 -18.73
CA TYR A 59 7.84 15.69 -20.11
C TYR A 59 8.31 16.91 -20.91
N LYS A 60 9.54 16.85 -21.44
CA LYS A 60 10.18 17.94 -22.21
C LYS A 60 10.15 19.30 -21.49
N GLY A 61 10.39 19.31 -20.19
CA GLY A 61 10.42 20.52 -19.37
C GLY A 61 9.04 21.11 -19.03
N LYS A 62 7.94 20.41 -19.36
CA LYS A 62 6.58 20.76 -18.91
C LYS A 62 6.10 19.74 -17.91
N GLU A 63 5.53 20.22 -16.80
CA GLU A 63 4.80 19.38 -15.86
C GLU A 63 3.51 18.90 -16.52
N ILE A 64 3.36 17.59 -16.61
CA ILE A 64 2.17 16.94 -17.12
C ILE A 64 1.30 16.59 -15.92
N LYS A 65 0.06 17.10 -15.93
CA LYS A 65 -0.96 16.65 -14.98
C LYS A 65 -1.43 15.27 -15.41
N CYS A 66 -0.87 14.24 -14.79
CA CYS A 66 -1.34 12.88 -14.92
C CYS A 66 -1.48 12.24 -13.54
N ASP A 67 -2.42 11.32 -13.44
CA ASP A 67 -2.62 10.45 -12.28
C ASP A 67 -1.54 9.36 -12.28
N PHE A 68 -0.30 9.77 -11.98
CA PHE A 68 0.83 8.88 -11.77
C PHE A 68 1.15 8.86 -10.28
N PHE A 69 0.91 7.70 -9.69
CA PHE A 69 1.06 7.46 -8.27
C PHE A 69 2.14 6.43 -8.01
N LEU A 70 2.94 6.64 -6.97
CA LEU A 70 3.83 5.65 -6.35
C LEU A 70 3.15 5.01 -5.14
#